data_AF-A0A6I7PQH5-F1
#
_entry.id   AF-A0A6I7PQH5-F1
#
_cell.length_a   1.000
_cell.length_b   1.000
_cell.length_c   1.000
_cell.angle_alpha   90.00
_cell.angle_beta   90.00
_cell.angle_gamma   90.00
#
_symmetry.space_group_name_H-M   'P 1'
#
loop_
_entity.id
_entity.type
_entity.pdbx_description
1 polymer ?
#
loop_
_entity_poly.entity_id
_entity_poly.type
_entity_poly.pdbx_seq_one_letter_code
_entity_poly.pdbx_strand_id
1 'polypeptide(L)'
;MSQIPFFCIRTSIDFKQREARKTVPKPKKNSVKDAVAEWRKLVTSSTKKLYQLAKEAQTRSYSPYSKYPVGASVRSGRQFFAGTNVENASYGATICAERVAIVTAVAAGHRRIDEICLVTSNSEGAAPCGMCLQVISEFSGPDTKLWIANPKEILGLYRLKELFGFRFTKKDLKLKSKQAQRR
;
A
#
# COMPACT_ATOMS: atom_id res chain seq x y z
N MET A 1 -47.07 32.60 37.02
CA MET A 1 -46.25 31.39 37.22
C MET A 1 -46.22 30.63 35.90
N SER A 2 -45.06 30.69 35.25
CA SER A 2 -44.80 30.37 33.85
C SER A 2 -44.67 28.87 33.61
N GLN A 3 -45.55 28.30 32.77
CA GLN A 3 -45.30 27.01 32.14
C GLN A 3 -44.54 27.23 30.83
N ILE A 4 -43.27 26.81 30.80
CA ILE A 4 -42.50 26.67 29.57
C ILE A 4 -42.47 25.17 29.26
N PRO A 5 -43.11 24.67 28.19
CA PRO A 5 -42.93 23.29 27.77
C PRO A 5 -41.57 23.16 27.07
N PHE A 6 -40.84 22.11 27.47
CA PHE A 6 -39.57 21.68 26.90
C PHE A 6 -39.75 21.33 25.42
N PHE A 7 -39.42 22.27 24.52
CA PHE A 7 -39.42 22.00 23.08
C PHE A 7 -38.13 21.23 22.74
N CYS A 8 -38.22 19.90 22.74
CA CYS A 8 -37.21 19.03 22.18
C CYS A 8 -37.11 19.33 20.68
N ILE A 9 -36.08 20.08 20.27
CA ILE A 9 -35.77 20.33 18.87
C ILE A 9 -35.28 19.01 18.28
N ARG A 10 -36.22 18.18 17.80
CA ARG A 10 -35.94 17.19 16.76
C ARG A 10 -35.55 17.98 15.52
N THR A 11 -34.25 18.14 15.27
CA THR A 11 -33.79 18.48 13.92
C THR A 11 -34.02 17.26 13.05
N SER A 12 -35.19 17.23 12.43
CA SER A 12 -35.51 16.42 11.26
C SER A 12 -34.58 16.85 10.13
N ILE A 13 -33.33 16.39 10.14
CA ILE A 13 -32.49 16.46 8.95
C ILE A 13 -33.00 15.37 8.03
N ASP A 14 -33.84 15.83 7.12
CA ASP A 14 -34.48 15.11 6.04
C ASP A 14 -33.49 14.18 5.32
N PHE A 15 -33.74 12.89 5.40
CA PHE A 15 -32.90 11.79 4.90
C PHE A 15 -32.89 11.70 3.36
N LYS A 16 -33.32 12.76 2.65
CA LYS A 16 -33.61 12.80 1.21
C LYS A 16 -32.60 13.56 0.35
N GLN A 17 -31.33 13.63 0.76
CA GLN A 17 -30.23 14.03 -0.15
C GLN A 17 -29.10 12.99 -0.22
N ARG A 18 -29.46 11.70 -0.34
CA ARG A 18 -28.56 10.65 -0.83
C ARG A 18 -28.67 10.48 -2.34
N GLU A 19 -28.43 11.54 -3.09
CA GLU A 19 -28.20 11.41 -4.53
C GLU A 19 -26.79 11.90 -4.90
N ALA A 20 -26.16 11.14 -5.79
CA ALA A 20 -24.85 11.37 -6.40
C ALA A 20 -23.59 11.17 -5.51
N ARG A 21 -23.51 10.05 -4.77
CA ARG A 21 -22.20 9.38 -4.63
C ARG A 21 -21.88 8.81 -6.01
N LYS A 22 -21.25 9.61 -6.88
CA LYS A 22 -20.63 9.13 -8.12
C LYS A 22 -19.86 7.87 -7.74
N THR A 23 -20.35 6.73 -8.19
CA THR A 23 -19.70 5.45 -7.97
C THR A 23 -18.27 5.64 -8.43
N VAL A 24 -17.30 5.38 -7.54
CA VAL A 24 -15.89 5.32 -7.94
C VAL A 24 -15.87 4.38 -9.14
N PRO A 25 -15.42 4.83 -10.33
CA PRO A 25 -15.48 4.02 -11.52
C PRO A 25 -14.73 2.73 -11.21
N LYS A 26 -15.46 1.62 -11.18
CA LYS A 26 -14.84 0.30 -11.09
C LYS A 26 -13.84 0.24 -12.26
N PRO A 27 -12.57 -0.14 -12.01
CA PRO A 27 -11.58 -0.21 -13.07
C PRO A 27 -12.17 -1.03 -14.22
N LYS A 28 -12.15 -0.45 -15.43
CA LYS A 28 -12.72 -1.07 -16.62
C LYS A 28 -12.13 -2.47 -16.74
N LYS A 29 -13.00 -3.48 -16.77
CA LYS A 29 -12.64 -4.86 -17.10
C LYS A 29 -12.23 -4.91 -18.57
N ASN A 30 -11.07 -4.36 -18.91
CA ASN A 30 -10.31 -4.93 -20.01
C ASN A 30 -10.03 -6.37 -19.58
N SER A 31 -10.45 -7.33 -20.40
CA SER A 31 -10.35 -8.78 -20.20
C SER A 31 -9.17 -9.13 -19.27
N VAL A 32 -9.50 -9.54 -18.05
CA VAL A 32 -8.50 -9.87 -17.01
C VAL A 32 -7.44 -10.84 -17.56
N LYS A 33 -7.82 -11.69 -18.51
CA LYS A 33 -6.93 -12.63 -19.21
C LYS A 33 -5.84 -11.94 -20.06
N ASP A 34 -6.14 -10.86 -20.77
CA ASP A 34 -5.18 -10.18 -21.65
C ASP A 34 -4.21 -9.32 -20.83
N ALA A 35 -4.72 -8.65 -19.80
CA ALA A 35 -3.89 -7.97 -18.81
C ALA A 35 -2.97 -8.95 -18.07
N VAL A 36 -3.46 -10.17 -17.76
CA VAL A 36 -2.66 -11.24 -17.14
C VAL A 36 -1.59 -11.79 -18.08
N ALA A 37 -1.89 -11.93 -19.38
CA ALA A 37 -0.92 -12.39 -20.37
C ALA A 37 0.20 -11.37 -20.65
N GLU A 38 -0.10 -10.08 -20.55
CA GLU A 38 0.84 -9.00 -20.87
C GLU A 38 1.94 -8.85 -19.80
N TRP A 39 1.59 -8.84 -18.52
CA TRP A 39 2.60 -8.68 -17.47
C TRP A 39 3.50 -9.91 -17.32
N ARG A 40 3.02 -11.12 -17.64
CA ARG A 40 3.84 -12.36 -17.58
C ARG A 40 5.07 -12.28 -18.48
N LYS A 41 4.96 -11.59 -19.62
CA LYS A 41 6.10 -11.33 -20.53
C LYS A 41 7.15 -10.39 -19.93
N LEU A 42 6.77 -9.59 -18.92
CA LEU A 42 7.65 -8.66 -18.21
C LEU A 42 8.37 -9.30 -17.01
N VAL A 43 8.07 -10.57 -16.69
CA VAL A 43 8.75 -11.30 -15.62
C VAL A 43 10.18 -11.59 -16.04
N THR A 44 11.13 -11.05 -15.29
CA THR A 44 12.56 -11.23 -15.53
C THR A 44 13.19 -12.20 -14.52
N SER A 45 14.46 -12.54 -14.70
CA SER A 45 15.25 -13.26 -13.68
C SER A 45 15.29 -12.49 -12.35
N SER A 46 15.43 -11.17 -12.39
CA SER A 46 15.37 -10.29 -11.22
C SER A 46 14.02 -10.37 -10.50
N THR A 47 12.92 -10.40 -11.26
CA THR A 47 11.56 -10.56 -10.72
C THR A 47 11.39 -11.91 -10.04
N LYS A 48 11.88 -13.00 -10.64
CA LYS A 48 11.87 -14.33 -10.02
C LYS A 48 12.67 -14.35 -8.72
N LYS A 49 13.83 -13.69 -8.68
CA LYS A 49 14.65 -13.56 -7.46
C LYS A 49 13.92 -12.79 -6.35
N LEU A 50 13.26 -11.68 -6.68
CA LEU A 50 12.41 -10.96 -5.73
C LEU A 50 11.33 -11.87 -5.15
N TYR A 51 10.62 -12.58 -6.02
CA TYR A 51 9.56 -13.49 -5.60
C TYR A 51 10.06 -14.57 -4.64
N GLN A 52 11.19 -15.23 -4.93
CA GLN A 52 11.76 -16.24 -4.03
C GLN A 52 12.16 -15.63 -2.68
N LEU A 53 12.85 -14.49 -2.67
CA LEU A 53 13.26 -13.83 -1.42
C LEU A 53 12.05 -13.39 -0.57
N ALA A 54 10.98 -12.90 -1.20
CA ALA A 54 9.75 -12.54 -0.49
C ALA A 54 9.06 -13.78 0.09
N LYS A 55 8.98 -14.87 -0.69
CA LYS A 55 8.40 -16.14 -0.25
C LYS A 55 9.19 -16.76 0.91
N GLU A 56 10.52 -16.73 0.84
CA GLU A 56 11.39 -17.17 1.94
C GLU A 56 11.23 -16.28 3.18
N ALA A 57 11.13 -14.96 3.02
CA ALA A 57 10.93 -14.07 4.15
C ALA A 57 9.59 -14.32 4.85
N GLN A 58 8.53 -14.64 4.11
CA GLN A 58 7.20 -14.94 4.64
C GLN A 58 7.22 -16.05 5.70
N THR A 59 8.10 -17.05 5.56
CA THR A 59 8.19 -18.18 6.51
C THR A 59 8.70 -17.77 7.89
N ARG A 60 9.33 -16.60 7.99
CA ARG A 60 9.88 -16.03 9.23
C ARG A 60 8.96 -15.00 9.87
N SER A 61 7.73 -14.87 9.37
CA SER A 61 6.75 -13.92 9.90
C SER A 61 6.48 -14.17 11.38
N TYR A 62 6.49 -13.08 12.15
CA TYR A 62 5.97 -13.10 13.51
C TYR A 62 4.56 -12.52 13.49
N SER A 63 3.57 -13.39 13.27
CA SER A 63 2.16 -12.99 13.19
C SER A 63 1.24 -13.88 14.05
N PRO A 64 1.47 -14.01 15.37
CA PRO A 64 0.67 -14.90 16.21
C PRO A 64 -0.77 -14.40 16.41
N TYR A 65 -1.03 -13.11 16.20
CA TYR A 65 -2.34 -12.51 16.44
C TYR A 65 -3.25 -12.66 15.22
N SER A 66 -2.80 -12.23 14.04
CA SER A 66 -3.61 -12.36 12.81
C SER A 66 -3.52 -13.73 12.15
N LYS A 67 -2.44 -14.49 12.41
CA LYS A 67 -2.09 -15.72 11.69
C LYS A 67 -2.00 -15.49 10.16
N TYR A 68 -1.62 -14.29 9.76
CA TYR A 68 -1.53 -13.88 8.37
C TYR A 68 -0.08 -13.53 8.00
N PRO A 69 0.74 -14.52 7.62
CA PRO A 69 2.13 -14.27 7.27
C PRO A 69 2.23 -13.59 5.90
N VAL A 70 3.07 -12.56 5.83
CA VAL A 70 3.35 -11.77 4.64
C VAL A 70 4.85 -11.64 4.48
N GLY A 71 5.35 -11.84 3.27
CA GLY A 71 6.73 -11.60 2.92
C GLY A 71 6.83 -10.55 1.83
N ALA A 72 7.88 -9.73 1.87
CA ALA A 72 8.15 -8.74 0.85
C ALA A 72 9.64 -8.71 0.52
N SER A 73 9.95 -8.31 -0.69
CA SER A 73 11.31 -8.04 -1.12
C SER A 73 11.36 -6.81 -2.00
N VAL A 74 12.49 -6.11 -1.96
CA VAL A 74 12.74 -4.89 -2.72
C VAL A 74 14.10 -4.97 -3.40
N ARG A 75 14.20 -4.38 -4.59
CA ARG A 75 15.46 -4.23 -5.33
C ARG A 75 15.89 -2.77 -5.33
N SER A 76 17.17 -2.55 -5.02
CA SER A 76 17.84 -1.26 -5.16
C SER A 76 19.11 -1.45 -5.98
N GLY A 77 19.12 -1.00 -7.23
CA GLY A 77 20.20 -1.29 -8.16
C GLY A 77 20.38 -2.80 -8.35
N ARG A 78 21.52 -3.32 -7.88
CA ARG A 78 21.88 -4.75 -7.93
C ARG A 78 21.60 -5.49 -6.61
N GLN A 79 21.29 -4.79 -5.53
CA GLN A 79 21.02 -5.37 -4.22
C GLN A 79 19.53 -5.69 -4.04
N PHE A 80 19.26 -6.73 -3.24
CA PHE A 80 17.92 -7.17 -2.89
C PHE A 80 17.81 -7.24 -1.37
N PHE A 81 16.69 -6.78 -0.83
CA PHE A 81 16.41 -6.80 0.60
C PHE A 81 15.04 -7.43 0.80
N ALA A 82 14.87 -8.17 1.89
CA ALA A 82 13.64 -8.86 2.17
C ALA A 82 13.16 -8.54 3.59
N GLY A 83 11.86 -8.69 3.81
CA GLY A 83 11.21 -8.41 5.07
C GLY A 83 9.94 -9.22 5.23
N THR A 84 9.49 -9.34 6.46
CA THR A 84 8.23 -10.00 6.81
C THR A 84 7.49 -9.18 7.85
N ASN A 85 6.19 -9.38 7.99
CA ASN A 85 5.43 -8.69 9.02
C ASN A 85 5.83 -9.16 10.42
N VAL A 86 5.89 -8.22 11.35
CA VAL A 86 6.16 -8.45 12.76
C VAL A 86 5.06 -7.75 13.54
N GLU A 87 4.21 -8.55 14.17
CA GLU A 87 3.11 -8.07 14.99
C GLU A 87 3.54 -7.79 16.42
N ASN A 88 2.71 -7.05 17.13
CA ASN A 88 2.93 -6.69 18.52
C ASN A 88 1.61 -6.72 19.29
N ALA A 89 1.65 -6.98 20.59
CA ALA A 89 0.46 -6.95 21.45
C ALA A 89 -0.23 -5.59 21.42
N SER A 90 0.55 -4.50 21.35
CA SER A 90 0.05 -3.18 20.98
C SER A 90 -0.01 -3.09 19.46
N TYR A 91 -1.18 -3.32 18.88
CA TYR A 91 -1.33 -3.50 17.42
C TYR A 91 -0.77 -2.34 16.59
N GLY A 92 -0.78 -1.11 17.11
CA GLY A 92 -0.19 0.06 16.46
C GLY A 92 1.32 -0.03 16.23
N ALA A 93 2.04 -0.87 16.99
CA ALA A 93 3.47 -1.14 16.82
C ALA A 93 3.78 -2.20 15.75
N THR A 94 2.75 -2.79 15.11
CA THR A 94 2.94 -3.77 14.04
C THR A 94 3.61 -3.13 12.81
N ILE A 95 4.63 -3.80 12.30
CA ILE A 95 5.31 -3.41 11.06
C ILE A 95 5.02 -4.41 9.93
N CYS A 96 4.60 -3.90 8.78
CA CYS A 96 4.27 -4.71 7.61
C CYS A 96 5.53 -5.16 6.87
N ALA A 97 5.43 -6.25 6.12
CA ALA A 97 6.56 -6.85 5.40
C ALA A 97 7.27 -5.87 4.45
N GLU A 98 6.51 -5.06 3.71
CA GLU A 98 7.03 -4.06 2.76
C GLU A 98 7.85 -3.00 3.50
N ARG A 99 7.33 -2.53 4.63
CA ARG A 99 8.04 -1.56 5.48
C ARG A 99 9.33 -2.19 6.02
N VAL A 100 9.30 -3.44 6.50
CA VAL A 100 10.52 -4.14 6.95
C VAL A 100 11.57 -4.26 5.84
N ALA A 101 11.16 -4.65 4.62
CA ALA A 101 12.09 -4.77 3.49
C ALA A 101 12.73 -3.42 3.12
N ILE A 102 11.95 -2.34 3.12
CA ILE A 102 12.42 -0.99 2.82
C ILE A 102 13.32 -0.44 3.91
N VAL A 103 12.93 -0.53 5.19
CA VAL A 103 13.78 -0.03 6.27
C VAL A 103 15.09 -0.81 6.36
N THR A 104 15.08 -2.11 6.04
CA THR A 104 16.31 -2.92 5.91
C THR A 104 17.21 -2.38 4.80
N ALA A 105 16.65 -2.08 3.62
CA ALA A 105 17.41 -1.49 2.52
C ALA A 105 18.00 -0.12 2.91
N VAL A 106 17.19 0.74 3.54
CA VAL A 106 17.60 2.08 3.96
C VAL A 106 18.68 2.03 5.05
N ALA A 107 18.56 1.12 6.02
CA ALA A 107 19.57 0.90 7.04
C ALA A 107 20.90 0.41 6.44
N ALA A 108 20.84 -0.36 5.35
CA ALA A 108 22.01 -0.77 4.56
C ALA A 108 22.54 0.33 3.60
N GLY A 109 21.99 1.56 3.64
CA GLY A 109 22.43 2.68 2.82
C GLY A 109 21.71 2.85 1.48
N HIS A 110 20.71 2.01 1.17
CA HIS A 110 19.98 2.03 -0.10
C HIS A 110 18.69 2.83 0.00
N ARG A 111 18.65 4.01 -0.64
CA ARG A 111 17.52 4.97 -0.55
C ARG A 111 16.69 5.10 -1.84
N ARG A 112 16.89 4.20 -2.81
CA ARG A 112 16.14 4.18 -4.07
C ARG A 112 15.68 2.77 -4.38
N ILE A 113 14.36 2.57 -4.44
CA ILE A 113 13.74 1.27 -4.70
C ILE A 113 13.21 1.24 -6.14
N ASP A 114 13.71 0.26 -6.90
CA ASP A 114 13.39 0.07 -8.31
C ASP A 114 12.17 -0.82 -8.53
N GLU A 115 11.99 -1.81 -7.66
CA GLU A 115 11.04 -2.89 -7.85
C GLU A 115 10.76 -3.58 -6.51
N ILE A 116 9.51 -4.01 -6.33
CA ILE A 116 9.01 -4.58 -5.07
C ILE A 116 8.21 -5.83 -5.41
N CYS A 117 8.33 -6.88 -4.60
CA CYS A 117 7.44 -8.03 -4.64
C CYS A 117 6.82 -8.27 -3.25
N LEU A 118 5.52 -8.50 -3.22
CA LEU A 118 4.73 -8.81 -2.04
C LEU A 118 4.13 -10.21 -2.20
N VAL A 119 4.41 -11.10 -1.24
CA VAL A 119 3.85 -12.45 -1.15
C VAL A 119 2.92 -12.49 0.06
N THR A 120 1.65 -12.73 -0.20
CA THR A 120 0.61 -12.77 0.83
C THR A 120 0.05 -14.17 1.00
N SER A 121 -0.51 -14.49 2.16
CA SER A 121 -1.16 -15.79 2.39
C SER A 121 -2.50 -15.94 1.65
N ASN A 122 -3.09 -14.84 1.17
CA ASN A 122 -4.30 -14.90 0.37
C ASN A 122 -4.00 -15.47 -1.03
N SER A 123 -4.77 -16.47 -1.46
CA SER A 123 -4.65 -17.06 -2.79
C SER A 123 -4.87 -16.04 -3.92
N GLU A 124 -5.71 -15.03 -3.69
CA GLU A 124 -5.96 -13.95 -4.66
C GLU A 124 -4.96 -12.79 -4.56
N GLY A 125 -4.01 -12.88 -3.62
CA GLY A 125 -3.11 -11.76 -3.30
C GLY A 125 -3.80 -10.71 -2.42
N ALA A 126 -3.04 -9.74 -1.95
CA ALA A 126 -3.59 -8.56 -1.29
C ALA A 126 -2.76 -7.32 -1.67
N ALA A 127 -3.42 -6.18 -1.74
CA ALA A 127 -2.77 -4.90 -2.00
C ALA A 127 -1.95 -4.45 -0.76
N PRO A 128 -0.86 -3.69 -0.97
CA PRO A 128 -0.14 -3.06 0.13
C PRO A 128 -1.06 -2.11 0.90
N CYS A 129 -0.92 -2.05 2.23
CA CYS A 129 -1.73 -1.13 3.02
C CYS A 129 -1.33 0.33 2.78
N GLY A 130 -2.18 1.28 3.18
CA GLY A 130 -1.95 2.71 2.94
C GLY A 130 -0.63 3.23 3.53
N MET A 131 -0.23 2.75 4.72
CA MET A 131 1.06 3.10 5.32
C MET A 131 2.24 2.58 4.49
N CYS A 132 2.13 1.36 3.95
CA CYS A 132 3.15 0.80 3.06
C CYS A 132 3.25 1.62 1.77
N LEU A 133 2.12 1.95 1.14
CA LEU A 133 2.12 2.77 -0.08
C LEU A 133 2.77 4.14 0.15
N GLN A 134 2.51 4.77 1.30
CA GLN A 134 3.15 6.03 1.66
C GLN A 134 4.66 5.88 1.83
N VAL A 135 5.14 4.85 2.53
CA VAL A 135 6.59 4.58 2.70
C VAL A 135 7.25 4.24 1.37
N ILE A 136 6.62 3.41 0.55
CA ILE A 136 7.08 3.06 -0.79
C ILE A 136 7.27 4.35 -1.62
N SER A 137 6.31 5.27 -1.55
CA SER A 137 6.35 6.52 -2.33
C SER A 137 7.48 7.47 -1.98
N GLU A 138 8.04 7.37 -0.77
CA GLU A 138 9.20 8.17 -0.35
C GLU A 138 10.49 7.71 -1.05
N PHE A 139 10.62 6.40 -1.31
CA PHE A 139 11.85 5.80 -1.86
C PHE A 139 11.72 5.33 -3.31
N SER A 140 10.57 5.58 -3.96
CA SER A 140 10.22 5.00 -5.26
C SER A 140 9.62 6.03 -6.24
N GLY A 141 9.77 5.78 -7.54
CA GLY A 141 9.14 6.58 -8.59
C GLY A 141 7.67 6.19 -8.84
N PRO A 142 6.89 7.02 -9.56
CA PRO A 142 5.50 6.70 -9.94
C PRO A 142 5.37 5.42 -10.78
N ASP A 143 6.40 5.09 -11.57
CA ASP A 143 6.43 3.89 -12.42
C ASP A 143 7.14 2.69 -11.78
N THR A 144 7.53 2.79 -10.50
CA THR A 144 8.10 1.66 -9.76
C THR A 144 7.12 0.48 -9.80
N LYS A 145 7.66 -0.70 -10.12
CA LYS A 145 6.92 -1.94 -10.29
C LYS A 145 6.66 -2.59 -8.93
N LEU A 146 5.40 -2.96 -8.68
CA LEU A 146 4.95 -3.74 -7.53
C LEU A 146 4.34 -5.04 -8.03
N TRP A 147 4.98 -6.15 -7.70
CA TRP A 147 4.50 -7.50 -7.99
C TRP A 147 3.69 -8.01 -6.81
N ILE A 148 2.46 -8.43 -7.06
CA ILE A 148 1.62 -9.09 -6.07
C ILE A 148 1.64 -10.58 -6.36
N ALA A 149 1.86 -11.38 -5.34
CA ALA A 149 2.04 -12.82 -5.43
C ALA A 149 1.41 -13.53 -4.22
N ASN A 150 1.24 -14.84 -4.38
CA ASN A 150 0.96 -15.78 -3.31
C ASN A 150 2.12 -16.81 -3.26
N PRO A 151 2.12 -17.80 -2.35
CA PRO A 151 3.24 -18.75 -2.25
C PRO A 151 3.40 -19.67 -3.47
N LYS A 152 2.42 -19.72 -4.37
CA LYS A 152 2.42 -20.59 -5.56
C LYS A 152 2.94 -19.82 -6.78
N GLU A 153 2.47 -18.59 -7.00
CA GLU A 153 2.78 -17.82 -8.20
C GLU A 153 2.69 -16.30 -8.00
N ILE A 154 3.25 -15.58 -8.97
CA ILE A 154 2.99 -14.15 -9.15
C ILE A 154 1.60 -14.00 -9.77
N LEU A 155 0.81 -13.07 -9.24
CA LEU A 155 -0.59 -12.85 -9.63
C LEU A 155 -0.77 -11.61 -10.51
N GLY A 156 0.08 -10.59 -10.31
CA GLY A 156 -0.05 -9.35 -11.06
C GLY A 156 1.13 -8.40 -10.91
N LEU A 157 1.18 -7.45 -11.83
CA LEU A 157 2.07 -6.31 -11.83
C LEU A 157 1.26 -5.03 -11.76
N TYR A 158 1.65 -4.14 -10.86
CA TYR A 158 1.12 -2.79 -10.74
C TYR A 158 2.25 -1.77 -10.75
N ARG A 159 1.93 -0.54 -11.13
CA ARG A 159 2.79 0.62 -10.88
C ARG A 159 2.34 1.34 -9.64
N LEU A 160 3.28 1.98 -8.95
CA LEU A 160 2.95 2.75 -7.76
C LEU A 160 1.87 3.81 -8.02
N LYS A 161 1.89 4.48 -9.17
CA LYS A 161 0.87 5.49 -9.55
C LYS A 161 -0.54 4.91 -9.73
N GLU A 162 -0.66 3.62 -10.06
CA GLU A 162 -1.95 2.95 -10.25
C GLU A 162 -2.59 2.63 -8.89
N LEU A 163 -1.77 2.32 -7.88
CA LEU A 163 -2.21 2.04 -6.51
C LEU A 163 -2.31 3.30 -5.64
N PHE A 164 -1.47 4.30 -5.92
CA PHE A 164 -1.28 5.48 -5.06
C PHE A 164 -0.97 6.73 -5.90
N GLY A 165 -1.92 7.10 -6.77
CA GLY A 165 -1.74 8.16 -7.77
C GLY A 165 -1.82 9.59 -7.23
N PHE A 166 -2.68 9.84 -6.22
CA PHE A 166 -2.77 11.13 -5.54
C PHE A 166 -2.23 10.97 -4.12
N ARG A 167 -0.97 11.35 -3.92
CA ARG A 167 -0.20 11.03 -2.72
C ARG A 167 0.43 12.26 -2.09
N PHE A 168 0.54 12.22 -0.77
CA PHE A 168 1.25 13.23 0.00
C PHE A 168 2.76 13.10 -0.19
N THR A 169 3.43 14.21 -0.44
CA THR A 169 4.87 14.28 -0.71
C THR A 169 5.53 15.45 0.01
N LYS A 170 6.86 15.55 -0.07
CA LYS A 170 7.61 16.71 0.42
C LYS A 170 7.14 18.06 -0.13
N LYS A 171 6.49 18.07 -1.29
CA LYS A 171 5.94 19.30 -1.89
C LYS A 171 4.77 19.86 -1.07
N ASP A 172 4.02 18.99 -0.43
CA ASP A 172 2.80 19.32 0.32
C ASP A 172 3.11 19.83 1.73
N LEU A 173 4.31 19.55 2.25
CA LEU A 173 4.81 20.12 3.52
C LEU A 173 5.09 21.63 3.42
N LYS A 174 5.33 22.14 2.20
CA LYS A 174 5.59 23.57 1.99
C LYS A 174 4.26 24.31 1.88
N LEU A 175 3.88 25.01 2.95
CA LEU A 175 2.75 25.93 2.91
C LEU A 175 3.07 27.06 1.92
N LYS A 176 2.20 27.28 0.93
CA LYS A 176 2.28 28.47 0.07
C LYS A 176 1.90 29.68 0.93
N SER A 177 2.88 30.36 1.51
CA SER A 177 2.66 31.55 2.31
C SER A 177 2.10 32.68 1.43
N LYS A 178 0.78 32.91 1.49
CA LYS A 178 0.15 34.17 1.06
C LYS A 178 0.01 35.20 2.21
N GLN A 179 0.66 34.97 3.36
CA GLN A 179 0.48 35.81 4.57
C GLN A 179 1.78 36.26 5.25
N ALA A 180 2.94 36.19 4.58
CA ALA A 180 4.19 36.76 5.12
C ALA A 180 4.39 38.26 4.79
N GLN A 181 3.40 38.94 4.17
CA GLN A 181 3.46 40.36 3.80
C GLN A 181 2.55 41.28 4.64
N ARG A 182 2.01 40.81 5.76
CA ARG A 182 1.17 41.61 6.66
C ARG A 182 1.41 41.27 8.13
N ARG A 183 2.62 41.51 8.63
CA ARG A 183 2.88 41.82 10.05
C ARG A 183 4.10 42.70 10.13
#